data_AF-A0A7S6M872-F1
#
_entry.id   AF-A0A7S6M872-F1
#
_cell.length_a   1.000
_cell.length_b   1.000
_cell.length_c   1.000
_cell.angle_alpha   90.00
_cell.angle_beta   90.00
_cell.angle_gamma   90.00
#
_symmetry.space_group_name_H-M   'P 1'
#
loop_
_entity.id
_entity.type
_entity.pdbx_description
1 polymer ?
#
loop_
_entity_poly.entity_id
_entity_poly.type
_entity_poly.pdbx_seq_one_letter_code
_entity_poly.pdbx_strand_id
1 'polypeptide(L)' 'MRQERVQVEAAERREGAPCALPPGTPAWITPELIQATQIVWEPRYGRPLSPDEAITIVQNAGRLFELLSRE' A
#
# COMPACT_ATOMS: atom_id res chain seq x y z
N MET A 1 -20.93 7.23 14.65
CA MET A 1 -21.55 8.37 13.93
C MET A 1 -20.63 9.58 13.70
N ARG A 2 -20.07 10.29 14.72
CA ARG A 2 -19.15 11.43 14.46
C ARG A 2 -17.74 11.00 14.05
N GLN A 3 -17.24 9.89 14.60
CA GLN A 3 -15.90 9.37 14.32
C GLN A 3 -15.78 8.68 12.94
N GLU A 4 -16.81 7.97 12.48
CA GLU A 4 -16.82 7.37 11.13
C GLU A 4 -16.77 8.43 10.03
N ARG A 5 -17.47 9.56 10.19
CA ARG A 5 -17.44 10.65 9.20
C ARG A 5 -16.07 11.29 9.04
N VAL A 6 -15.31 11.43 10.14
CA VAL A 6 -13.94 11.95 10.11
C VAL A 6 -12.97 10.97 9.43
N GLN A 7 -13.21 9.66 9.56
CA GLN A 7 -12.40 8.64 8.89
C GLN A 7 -12.68 8.56 7.39
N VAL A 8 -13.95 8.71 6.99
CA VAL A 8 -14.35 8.74 5.57
C VAL A 8 -13.83 10.00 4.88
N GLU A 9 -13.93 11.18 5.50
CA GLU A 9 -13.39 12.43 4.93
C GLU A 9 -11.85 12.42 4.81
N ALA A 10 -11.13 11.79 5.74
CA ALA A 10 -9.67 11.64 5.64
C ALA A 10 -9.24 10.64 4.54
N ALA A 11 -10.10 9.66 4.23
CA ALA A 11 -9.91 8.71 3.15
C ALA A 11 -10.20 9.35 1.78
N GLU A 12 -11.27 10.16 1.67
CA GLU A 12 -11.66 10.83 0.42
C GLU A 12 -10.72 11.98 0.04
N ARG A 13 -10.11 12.69 1.00
CA ARG A 13 -9.25 13.85 0.69
C ARG A 13 -7.86 13.50 0.13
N ARG A 14 -7.52 12.21 0.02
CA ARG A 14 -6.22 11.71 -0.49
C ARG A 14 -6.30 11.07 -1.87
N GLU A 15 -7.39 11.26 -2.61
CA GLU A 15 -7.45 11.08 -4.07
C GLU A 15 -6.62 12.18 -4.78
N GLY A 16 -5.37 12.37 -4.35
CA GLY A 16 -4.46 13.38 -4.85
C GLY A 16 -3.37 12.71 -5.67
N ALA A 17 -3.62 12.60 -6.98
CA ALA A 17 -2.71 12.15 -8.05
C ALA A 17 -2.04 10.76 -7.84
N PRO A 18 -2.05 9.87 -8.86
CA PRO A 18 -1.28 8.64 -8.79
C PRO A 18 0.20 9.02 -8.64
N CYS A 19 0.76 8.74 -7.47
CA CYS A 19 2.20 8.82 -7.26
C CYS A 19 2.83 7.83 -8.24
N ALA A 20 3.60 8.34 -9.22
CA ALA A 20 4.16 7.51 -10.27
C ALA A 20 5.02 6.40 -9.64
N LEU A 21 4.69 5.14 -9.94
CA LEU A 21 5.45 4.00 -9.43
C LEU A 21 6.87 4.02 -9.99
N PRO A 22 7.88 3.63 -9.19
CA PRO A 22 9.25 3.50 -9.65
C PRO A 22 9.35 2.58 -10.88
N PRO A 23 10.29 2.85 -11.81
CA PRO A 23 10.57 1.96 -12.93
C PRO A 23 10.90 0.54 -12.47
N GLY A 24 10.37 -0.47 -13.17
CA GLY A 24 10.57 -1.88 -12.82
C GLY A 24 9.61 -2.42 -11.75
N THR A 25 8.66 -1.61 -11.28
CA THR A 25 7.55 -2.10 -10.45
C THR A 25 6.68 -3.08 -11.26
N PRO A 26 6.39 -4.29 -10.74
CA PRO A 26 5.49 -5.24 -11.39
C PRO A 26 4.13 -4.63 -11.73
N ALA A 27 3.59 -4.92 -12.91
CA ALA A 27 2.37 -4.30 -13.43
C ALA A 27 1.11 -4.53 -12.58
N TRP A 28 1.10 -5.57 -11.74
CA TRP A 28 -0.01 -5.86 -10.84
C TRP A 28 0.01 -5.02 -9.54
N ILE A 29 1.12 -4.34 -9.24
CA ILE A 29 1.23 -3.43 -8.10
C ILE A 29 0.77 -2.06 -8.55
N THR A 30 -0.25 -1.52 -7.88
CA THR A 30 -0.82 -0.21 -8.20
C THR A 30 -0.44 0.85 -7.16
N PRO A 31 -0.49 2.16 -7.50
CA PRO A 31 -0.27 3.23 -6.53
C PRO A 31 -1.19 3.13 -5.30
N GLU A 32 -2.44 2.71 -5.50
CA GLU A 32 -3.44 2.56 -4.45
C GLU A 32 -3.05 1.42 -3.49
N LEU A 33 -2.52 0.32 -4.02
CA LEU A 33 -2.02 -0.79 -3.20
C LEU A 33 -0.81 -0.36 -2.36
N ILE A 34 0.08 0.48 -2.91
CA ILE A 34 1.21 1.05 -2.18
C ILE A 34 0.73 1.98 -1.07
N GLN A 35 -0.21 2.87 -1.37
CA GLN A 35 -0.79 3.76 -0.37
C GLN A 35 -1.48 2.97 0.75
N ALA A 36 -2.27 1.95 0.40
CA ALA A 36 -2.92 1.07 1.37
C ALA A 36 -1.89 0.33 2.24
N THR A 37 -0.79 -0.12 1.64
CA THR A 37 0.32 -0.76 2.36
C THR A 37 0.94 0.20 3.37
N GLN A 38 1.25 1.43 2.97
CA GLN A 38 1.79 2.44 3.88
C GLN A 38 0.85 2.70 5.05
N ILE A 39 -0.45 2.94 4.78
CA ILE A 39 -1.47 3.19 5.81
C ILE A 39 -1.50 2.06 6.86
N VAL A 40 -1.41 0.81 6.43
CA VAL A 40 -1.49 -0.36 7.33
C VAL A 40 -0.19 -0.57 8.10
N TRP A 41 0.96 -0.36 7.47
CA TRP A 41 2.24 -0.80 8.01
C TRP A 41 3.03 0.29 8.73
N GLU A 42 2.91 1.57 8.35
CA GLU A 42 3.60 2.68 9.03
C GLU A 42 3.37 2.71 10.56
N PRO A 43 2.14 2.53 11.07
CA PRO A 43 1.92 2.51 12.52
C PRO A 43 2.62 1.34 13.23
N ARG A 44 2.83 0.22 12.52
CA ARG A 44 3.50 -0.98 13.06
C ARG A 44 5.02 -0.84 13.03
N TYR A 45 5.54 -0.17 12.02
CA TYR A 45 6.96 0.16 11.93
C TYR A 45 7.35 1.35 12.82
N GLY A 46 6.38 2.14 13.29
CA GLY A 46 6.61 3.34 14.10
C GLY A 46 7.29 4.48 13.32
N ARG A 47 7.32 4.40 11.99
CA ARG A 47 7.90 5.41 11.09
C ARG A 47 7.21 5.39 9.73
N PRO A 48 7.33 6.48 8.95
CA PRO A 48 6.91 6.49 7.55
C PRO A 48 7.65 5.43 6.73
N LEU A 49 6.96 4.85 5.75
CA LEU A 49 7.49 3.88 4.80
C LEU A 49 7.67 4.54 3.45
N SER A 50 8.84 4.41 2.87
CA SER A 50 9.07 4.83 1.49
C SER A 50 8.25 3.99 0.49
N PRO A 51 7.97 4.52 -0.72
CA PRO A 51 7.32 3.74 -1.77
C PRO A 51 8.06 2.43 -2.09
N ASP A 52 9.40 2.46 -2.13
CA ASP A 52 10.22 1.27 -2.42
C ASP A 52 10.09 0.18 -1.34
N GLU A 53 10.01 0.59 -0.06
CA GLU A 53 9.77 -0.34 1.04
C GLU A 53 8.38 -0.97 0.95
N ALA A 54 7.35 -0.16 0.66
CA ALA A 54 5.99 -0.65 0.47
C ALA A 54 5.88 -1.61 -0.74
N ILE A 55 6.54 -1.30 -1.86
CA ILE A 55 6.64 -2.17 -3.03
C ILE A 55 7.31 -3.50 -2.64
N THR A 56 8.39 -3.45 -1.87
CA THR A 56 9.11 -4.64 -1.41
C THR A 56 8.23 -5.54 -0.54
N ILE A 57 7.46 -4.95 0.38
CA ILE A 57 6.49 -5.69 1.22
C ILE A 57 5.47 -6.41 0.33
N VAL A 58 4.85 -5.68 -0.60
CA VAL A 58 3.83 -6.22 -1.50
C VAL A 58 4.40 -7.33 -2.39
N GLN A 59 5.57 -7.13 -2.99
CA GLN A 59 6.23 -8.14 -3.82
C GLN A 59 6.53 -9.42 -3.04
N ASN A 60 7.04 -9.30 -1.82
CA ASN A 60 7.35 -10.47 -1.00
C ASN A 60 6.09 -11.27 -0.64
N ALA A 61 4.98 -10.58 -0.32
CA ALA A 61 3.70 -11.23 -0.10
C ALA A 61 3.18 -11.94 -1.35
N GLY A 62 3.28 -11.30 -2.52
CA GLY A 62 2.92 -11.91 -3.81
C GLY A 62 3.73 -13.18 -4.11
N ARG A 63 5.07 -13.13 -3.95
CA ARG A 63 5.94 -14.30 -4.14
C ARG A 63 5.62 -15.43 -3.18
N LEU A 64 5.31 -15.12 -1.92
CA LEU A 64 4.89 -16.12 -0.94
C LEU A 64 3.58 -16.78 -1.38
N PHE A 65 2.58 -16.00 -1.80
CA PHE A 65 1.31 -16.53 -2.28
C PHE A 65 1.48 -17.41 -3.53
N GLU A 66 2.33 -16.99 -4.48
CA GLU A 66 2.66 -17.79 -5.66
C GLU A 66 3.31 -19.13 -5.32
N LEU A 67 4.14 -19.20 -4.28
CA LEU A 67 4.74 -20.44 -3.82
C LEU A 67 3.68 -21.34 -3.15
N LEU A 68 2.85 -20.77 -2.28
CA LEU A 68 1.82 -21.52 -1.55
C LEU A 68 0.69 -22.02 -2.46
N SER A 69 0.44 -21.37 -3.59
CA SER A 69 -0.63 -21.74 -4.53
C SER A 69 -0.22 -22.86 -5.50
N ARG A 70 1.00 -23.40 -5.39
CA ARG A 70 1.53 -24.48 -6.25
C ARG A 70 1.35 -25.88 -5.67
N GLU A 71 0.92 -25.97 -4.41
CA GLU A 71 0.55 -27.23 -3.74
C GLU A 71 -0.95 -27.50 -3.82
#